data_AF-A0A1E4CL46-F1
#
_entry.id   AF-A0A1E4CL46-F1
#
_cell.length_a   1.000
_cell.length_b   1.000
_cell.length_c   1.000
_cell.angle_alpha   90.00
_cell.angle_beta   90.00
_cell.angle_gamma   90.00
#
_symmetry.space_group_name_H-M   'P 1'
#
loop_
_entity.id
_entity.type
_entity.pdbx_description
1 polymer ?
#
loop_
_entity_poly.entity_id
_entity_poly.type
_entity_poly.pdbx_seq_one_letter_code
_entity_poly.pdbx_strand_id
1 'polypeptide(L)'
;MDVDYDLRPLGNEERQAGKQNNERPPETRIPDTEDIVDARQKLVRLQAFLTPETVLVLDTAIRAQNFDEVGAAAGYSGDYAKKAGKRLTIAACKSLDLGLREISTKRVA
;
A
#
# COMPACT_ATOMS: atom_id res chain seq x y z
N MET A 1 -6.16 15.84 20.03
CA MET A 1 -6.84 14.56 20.26
C MET A 1 -5.79 13.48 20.13
N ASP A 2 -5.23 13.06 21.27
CA ASP A 2 -4.22 12.01 21.34
C ASP A 2 -4.91 10.66 21.17
N VAL A 3 -4.66 10.00 20.05
CA VAL A 3 -5.16 8.65 19.80
C VAL A 3 -4.18 7.70 20.47
N ASP A 4 -4.57 7.18 21.63
CA ASP A 4 -3.80 6.23 22.42
C ASP A 4 -3.68 4.93 21.62
N TYR A 5 -2.49 4.68 21.06
CA TYR A 5 -2.24 3.50 20.24
C TYR A 5 -2.03 2.31 21.14
N ASP A 6 -3.06 1.47 21.24
CA ASP A 6 -2.97 0.18 21.88
C ASP A 6 -2.01 -0.74 21.10
N LEU A 7 -0.78 -0.85 21.59
CA LEU A 7 0.31 -1.66 21.05
C LEU A 7 0.25 -3.13 21.53
N ARG A 8 -0.87 -3.57 22.13
CA ARG A 8 -1.00 -4.97 22.54
C ARG A 8 -0.87 -5.90 21.32
N PRO A 9 -0.14 -7.02 21.44
CA PRO A 9 -0.10 -8.04 20.40
C PRO A 9 -1.53 -8.50 20.09
N LEU A 10 -1.95 -8.38 18.83
CA LEU A 10 -3.20 -8.98 18.37
C LEU A 10 -3.11 -10.47 18.67
N GLY A 11 -4.03 -10.97 19.50
CA GLY A 11 -4.08 -12.37 19.92
C GLY A 11 -4.09 -13.34 18.73
N ASN A 12 -3.55 -14.52 18.97
CA ASN A 12 -3.40 -15.62 18.01
C ASN A 12 -4.76 -16.26 17.65
N GLU A 13 -5.72 -15.49 17.14
CA GLU A 13 -6.89 -16.07 16.50
C GLU A 13 -6.46 -16.63 15.15
N GLU A 14 -6.58 -17.95 15.02
CA GLU A 14 -6.25 -18.73 13.83
C GLU A 14 -7.01 -18.20 12.62
N ARG A 15 -6.39 -17.27 11.90
CA ARG A 15 -6.82 -16.88 10.56
C ARG A 15 -6.69 -18.13 9.70
N GLN A 16 -7.81 -18.67 9.22
CA GLN A 16 -7.81 -19.71 8.21
C GLN A 16 -6.89 -19.26 7.07
N ALA A 17 -5.79 -19.99 6.89
CA ALA A 17 -4.80 -19.75 5.86
C ALA A 17 -5.42 -20.12 4.50
N GLY A 18 -6.23 -19.23 3.95
CA GLY A 18 -6.42 -19.19 2.50
C GLY A 18 -5.02 -19.14 1.89
N LYS A 19 -4.68 -20.10 1.04
CA LYS A 19 -3.41 -20.10 0.29
C LYS A 19 -3.40 -18.85 -0.59
N GLN A 20 -2.93 -17.74 -0.04
CA GLN A 20 -2.59 -16.57 -0.83
C GLN A 20 -1.36 -16.99 -1.63
N ASN A 21 -1.53 -17.18 -2.93
CA ASN A 21 -0.43 -17.32 -3.87
C ASN A 21 0.32 -15.98 -3.87
N ASN A 22 1.19 -15.79 -2.88
CA ASN A 22 2.08 -14.64 -2.73
C ASN A 22 3.31 -14.76 -3.66
N GLU A 23 3.23 -15.60 -4.69
CA GLU A 23 4.25 -15.68 -5.71
C GLU A 23 4.23 -14.37 -6.49
N ARG A 24 5.22 -13.54 -6.18
CA ARG A 24 5.56 -12.39 -7.02
C ARG A 24 5.71 -12.94 -8.44
N PRO A 25 5.02 -12.35 -9.43
CA PRO A 25 5.19 -12.77 -10.81
C PRO A 25 6.68 -12.78 -11.15
N PRO A 26 7.17 -13.77 -11.92
CA PRO A 26 8.56 -13.80 -12.33
C PRO A 26 8.92 -12.47 -13.01
N GLU A 27 10.13 -11.96 -12.77
CA GLU A 27 10.58 -10.65 -13.28
C GLU A 27 10.48 -10.56 -14.82
N THR A 28 10.45 -11.69 -15.51
CA THR A 28 10.32 -11.81 -16.97
C THR A 28 8.88 -11.90 -17.48
N ARG A 29 7.86 -11.86 -16.62
CA ARG A 29 6.46 -11.88 -17.06
C ARG A 29 6.15 -10.58 -17.81
N ILE A 30 5.89 -10.72 -19.11
CA ILE A 30 5.31 -9.64 -19.91
C ILE A 30 3.79 -9.70 -19.68
N PRO A 31 3.17 -8.63 -19.15
CA PRO A 31 1.72 -8.59 -18.99
C PRO A 31 1.04 -8.63 -20.36
N ASP A 32 -0.02 -9.43 -20.49
CA ASP A 32 -0.78 -9.50 -21.73
C ASP A 32 -1.72 -8.29 -21.91
N THR A 33 -2.43 -8.24 -23.02
CA THR A 33 -3.33 -7.10 -23.30
C THR A 33 -4.48 -7.03 -22.29
N GLU A 34 -4.98 -8.17 -21.81
CA GLU A 34 -6.06 -8.22 -20.83
C GLU A 34 -5.59 -7.68 -19.48
N ASP A 35 -4.42 -8.13 -19.00
CA ASP A 35 -3.75 -7.64 -17.79
C ASP A 35 -3.61 -6.12 -17.81
N ILE A 36 -3.15 -5.56 -18.94
CA ILE A 36 -2.94 -4.11 -19.11
C ILE A 36 -4.27 -3.36 -19.03
N VAL A 37 -5.32 -3.86 -19.70
CA VAL A 37 -6.65 -3.25 -19.68
C VAL A 37 -7.24 -3.31 -18.27
N ASP A 38 -7.14 -4.45 -17.60
CA ASP A 38 -7.63 -4.66 -16.25
C ASP A 38 -6.92 -3.74 -15.25
N ALA A 39 -5.60 -3.61 -15.36
CA ALA A 39 -4.80 -2.71 -14.53
C ALA A 39 -5.19 -1.24 -14.73
N ARG A 40 -5.40 -0.79 -15.98
CA ARG A 40 -5.84 0.58 -16.28
C ARG A 40 -7.22 0.88 -15.70
N GLN A 41 -8.17 -0.04 -15.84
CA GLN A 41 -9.51 0.13 -15.26
C GLN A 41 -9.48 0.18 -13.73
N LYS A 42 -8.67 -0.68 -13.10
CA LYS A 42 -8.46 -0.66 -11.64
C LYS A 42 -7.81 0.65 -11.18
N LEU A 43 -6.80 1.15 -11.91
CA LEU A 43 -6.13 2.41 -11.61
C LEU A 43 -7.12 3.59 -11.57
N VAL A 44 -7.98 3.71 -12.59
CA VAL A 44 -8.98 4.80 -12.67
C VAL A 44 -9.90 4.79 -11.45
N ARG A 45 -10.30 3.60 -10.98
CA ARG A 45 -11.14 3.48 -9.78
C ARG A 45 -10.36 3.80 -8.50
N LEU A 46 -9.10 3.41 -8.41
CA LEU A 46 -8.23 3.70 -7.27
C LEU A 46 -7.89 5.19 -7.12
N GLN A 47 -7.84 5.93 -8.23
CA GLN A 47 -7.59 7.39 -8.21
C GLN A 47 -8.64 8.18 -7.41
N ALA A 48 -9.85 7.64 -7.24
CA ALA A 48 -10.86 8.25 -6.38
C ALA A 48 -10.53 8.15 -4.87
N PHE A 49 -9.65 7.22 -4.48
CA PHE A 49 -9.31 6.93 -3.08
C PHE A 49 -7.88 7.34 -2.71
N LEU A 50 -6.97 7.40 -3.69
CA LEU A 50 -5.57 7.71 -3.47
C LEU A 50 -5.28 9.18 -3.73
N THR A 51 -4.80 9.90 -2.71
CA THR A 51 -4.29 11.26 -2.89
C THR A 51 -2.95 11.24 -3.65
N PRO A 52 -2.57 12.33 -4.35
CA PRO A 52 -1.26 12.43 -5.01
C PRO A 52 -0.08 12.15 -4.07
N GLU A 53 -0.17 12.61 -2.83
CA GLU A 53 0.81 12.34 -1.77
C GLU A 53 0.91 10.84 -1.45
N THR A 54 -0.23 10.16 -1.33
CA THR A 54 -0.27 8.70 -1.10
C THR A 54 0.40 7.94 -2.25
N VAL A 55 0.13 8.34 -3.49
CA VAL A 55 0.74 7.73 -4.68
C VAL A 55 2.25 7.95 -4.67
N LEU A 56 2.71 9.17 -4.36
CA LEU A 56 4.15 9.48 -4.27
C LEU A 56 4.85 8.64 -3.21
N VAL A 57 4.24 8.46 -2.03
CA VAL A 57 4.80 7.61 -0.97
C VAL A 57 4.89 6.15 -1.42
N LEU A 58 3.85 5.60 -2.06
CA LEU A 58 3.86 4.22 -2.56
C LEU A 58 4.90 4.01 -3.66
N ASP A 59 4.97 4.93 -4.63
CA ASP A 59 5.91 4.88 -5.75
C ASP A 59 7.37 5.06 -5.29
N THR A 60 7.58 5.81 -4.20
CA THR A 60 8.88 5.89 -3.53
C THR A 60 9.19 4.59 -2.81
N ALA A 61 8.24 4.05 -2.04
CA ALA A 61 8.44 2.84 -1.24
C ALA A 61 8.77 1.58 -2.07
N ILE A 62 8.33 1.51 -3.34
CA ILE A 62 8.67 0.41 -4.26
C ILE A 62 10.17 0.39 -4.58
N ARG A 63 10.82 1.56 -4.61
CA ARG A 63 12.22 1.73 -5.00
C ARG A 63 13.16 1.99 -3.82
N ALA A 64 12.62 2.47 -2.71
CA ALA A 64 13.40 2.81 -1.54
C ALA A 64 14.01 1.57 -0.88
N GLN A 65 15.26 1.70 -0.41
CA GLN A 65 15.92 0.63 0.34
C GLN A 65 15.56 0.64 1.83
N ASN A 66 15.05 1.78 2.33
CA ASN A 66 14.73 1.99 3.74
C ASN A 66 13.64 3.07 3.92
N PHE A 67 13.11 3.20 5.14
CA PHE A 67 12.09 4.20 5.45
C PHE A 67 12.63 5.64 5.50
N ASP A 68 13.94 5.82 5.62
CA ASP A 68 14.56 7.14 5.73
C ASP A 68 14.46 7.84 4.38
N GLU A 69 14.70 7.10 3.28
CA GLU A 69 14.49 7.54 1.90
C GLU A 69 13.04 7.93 1.61
N VAL A 70 12.07 7.16 2.13
CA VAL A 70 10.64 7.49 1.98
C VAL A 70 10.31 8.79 2.73
N GLY A 71 10.84 8.96 3.94
CA GLY A 71 10.69 10.20 4.71
C GLY A 71 11.34 11.40 4.02
N ALA A 72 12.53 11.21 3.45
CA ALA A 72 13.25 12.24 2.70
C ALA A 72 12.50 12.68 1.44
N ALA A 73 11.93 11.74 0.69
CA ALA A 73 11.10 12.05 -0.48
C ALA A 73 9.84 12.84 -0.13
N ALA A 74 9.31 12.64 1.08
CA ALA A 74 8.20 13.41 1.63
C ALA A 74 8.63 14.74 2.31
N GLY A 75 9.90 15.12 2.22
CA GLY A 75 10.43 16.39 2.72
C GLY A 75 10.88 16.39 4.19
N TYR A 76 10.95 15.22 4.84
CA TYR A 76 11.45 15.11 6.22
C TYR A 76 12.96 14.81 6.24
N SER A 77 13.67 15.29 7.25
CA SER A 77 15.12 15.13 7.36
C SER A 77 15.56 14.64 8.75
N GLY A 78 16.80 14.13 8.82
CA GLY A 78 17.42 13.68 10.07
C GLY A 78 16.73 12.46 10.69
N ASP A 79 16.87 12.29 12.00
CA ASP A 79 16.32 11.16 12.75
C ASP A 79 14.78 11.03 12.63
N TYR A 80 14.10 12.13 12.29
CA TYR A 80 12.66 12.14 12.08
C TYR A 80 12.24 11.58 10.73
N ALA A 81 13.10 11.61 9.70
CA ALA A 81 12.79 11.08 8.36
C ALA A 81 12.40 9.60 8.42
N LYS A 82 13.16 8.80 9.17
CA LYS A 82 12.87 7.38 9.41
C LYS A 82 11.47 7.14 9.97
N LYS A 83 11.14 7.86 11.04
CA LYS A 83 9.87 7.72 11.77
C LYS A 83 8.71 8.20 10.91
N ALA A 84 8.89 9.32 10.21
CA ALA A 84 7.90 9.87 9.28
C ALA A 84 7.66 8.92 8.10
N GLY A 85 8.72 8.46 7.44
CA GLY A 85 8.64 7.55 6.31
C GLY A 85 7.93 6.23 6.66
N LYS A 86 8.22 5.65 7.83
CA LYS A 86 7.47 4.47 8.31
C LYS A 86 5.98 4.76 8.49
N ARG A 87 5.63 5.87 9.15
CA ARG A 87 4.22 6.26 9.37
C ARG A 87 3.48 6.50 8.05
N LEU A 88 4.11 7.22 7.13
CA LEU A 88 3.57 7.53 5.81
C LEU A 88 3.36 6.26 4.99
N THR A 89 4.35 5.37 4.96
CA THR A 89 4.23 4.10 4.23
C THR A 89 3.06 3.27 4.75
N ILE A 90 2.92 3.14 6.07
CA ILE A 90 1.81 2.40 6.68
C ILE A 90 0.47 3.05 6.35
N ALA A 91 0.37 4.37 6.46
CA ALA A 91 -0.85 5.10 6.12
C ALA A 91 -1.23 4.91 4.65
N ALA A 92 -0.24 5.01 3.75
CA ALA A 92 -0.44 4.84 2.33
C ALA A 92 -0.90 3.42 1.96
N CYS A 93 -0.31 2.38 2.56
CA CYS A 93 -0.75 1.00 2.39
C CYS A 93 -2.19 0.79 2.89
N LYS A 94 -2.59 1.42 4.00
CA LYS A 94 -3.98 1.35 4.50
C LYS A 94 -4.97 2.00 3.53
N SER A 95 -4.64 3.17 2.98
CA SER A 95 -5.47 3.83 1.96
C SER A 95 -5.61 2.98 0.70
N LEU A 96 -4.52 2.33 0.27
CA LEU A 96 -4.53 1.41 -0.86
C LEU A 96 -5.41 0.18 -0.59
N ASP A 97 -5.25 -0.48 0.57
CA ASP A 97 -6.06 -1.65 0.96
C ASP A 97 -7.54 -1.30 1.03
N LEU A 98 -7.89 -0.15 1.62
CA LEU A 98 -9.27 0.34 1.64
C LEU A 98 -9.82 0.53 0.22
N GLY A 99 -9.08 1.23 -0.65
CA GLY A 99 -9.49 1.44 -2.05
C GLY A 99 -9.67 0.13 -2.82
N LEU A 100 -8.77 -0.84 -2.62
CA LEU A 100 -8.87 -2.16 -3.24
C LEU A 100 -10.09 -2.95 -2.75
N ARG A 101 -10.38 -2.90 -1.44
CA ARG A 101 -11.58 -3.54 -0.87
C ARG A 101 -12.84 -2.93 -1.46
N GLU A 102 -12.97 -1.60 -1.47
CA GLU A 102 -14.14 -0.91 -2.02
C GLU A 102 -14.39 -1.26 -3.50
N ILE A 103 -13.33 -1.36 -4.30
CA ILE A 103 -13.42 -1.76 -5.71
C ILE A 103 -13.82 -3.24 -5.84
N SER A 104 -13.34 -4.10 -4.95
CA SER A 104 -13.67 -5.52 -4.94
C SER A 104 -15.11 -5.77 -4.52
N THR A 105 -15.61 -5.10 -3.48
CA THR A 105 -16.99 -5.27 -2.98
C THR A 105 -18.02 -4.82 -4.02
N LYS A 106 -17.74 -3.73 -4.77
CA LYS A 106 -18.58 -3.25 -5.87
C LYS A 106 -18.58 -4.15 -7.12
N ARG A 107 -17.70 -5.15 -7.20
CA ARG A 107 -17.69 -6.15 -8.30
C ARG A 107 -18.65 -7.32 -8.05
N VAL A 108 -19.12 -7.49 -6.81
CA VAL A 108 -19.94 -8.65 -6.38
C VAL A 108 -21.42 -8.29 -6.16
N ALA A 109 -21.76 -7.01 -6.18
CA ALA A 109 -23.15 -6.50 -6.16
C ALA A 109 -23.61 -6.12 -7.57
#